data_AF-A0A0Q4JV24-F1
#
_entry.id   AF-A0A0Q4JV24-F1
#
_cell.length_a   1.000
_cell.length_b   1.000
_cell.length_c   1.000
_cell.angle_alpha   90.00
_cell.angle_beta   90.00
_cell.angle_gamma   90.00
#
_symmetry.space_group_name_H-M   'P 1'
#
loop_
_entity.id
_entity.type
_entity.pdbx_description
1 polymer ?
#
loop_
_entity_poly.entity_id
_entity_poly.type
_entity_poly.pdbx_seq_one_letter_code
_entity_poly.pdbx_strand_id
1 'polypeptide(L)'
;MRTAIVTGASRGIGRACAITLAAQRFAVVVNYAGSADEAAQVVREIESAGGKALAVQADVASATAVARLFDGAEAAFDGIDVVVSSAGVMTTGPIAEVGDDEFDRVIGINLRGTFNVFRETARRVRDNGRLIGLSSTTLALNAPGYGLYNATKGAVESIVRVAAKELGGRGITVNAVAPGPVETGLFLDGKSEADVQRMAGMAPQKRLGRPDDIAGVVAFLASPQAAWVNGQVVRANGGIA
;
A
#
# COMPACT_ATOMS: atom_id res chain seq x y z
N MET A 1 -16.61 -14.29 -7.71
CA MET A 1 -15.62 -13.33 -8.24
C MET A 1 -14.61 -13.05 -7.14
N ARG A 2 -13.33 -12.83 -7.44
CA ARG A 2 -12.34 -12.50 -6.40
C ARG A 2 -12.43 -11.01 -6.07
N THR A 3 -12.24 -10.66 -4.80
CA THR A 3 -12.35 -9.28 -4.31
C THR A 3 -11.02 -8.80 -3.76
N ALA A 4 -10.64 -7.58 -4.11
CA ALA A 4 -9.47 -6.88 -3.60
C ALA A 4 -9.87 -5.59 -2.88
N ILE A 5 -9.40 -5.40 -1.66
CA ILE A 5 -9.44 -4.10 -0.98
C ILE A 5 -8.09 -3.41 -1.20
N VAL A 6 -8.11 -2.16 -1.64
CA VAL A 6 -6.90 -1.33 -1.77
C VAL A 6 -7.09 -0.06 -0.95
N THR A 7 -6.28 0.12 0.09
CA THR A 7 -6.29 1.35 0.90
C THR A 7 -5.45 2.44 0.26
N GLY A 8 -5.85 3.70 0.42
CA GLY A 8 -5.18 4.83 -0.24
C GLY A 8 -5.24 4.74 -1.76
N ALA A 9 -6.34 4.20 -2.30
CA ALA A 9 -6.49 3.87 -3.71
C ALA A 9 -6.93 5.06 -4.60
N SER A 10 -7.13 6.24 -4.02
CA SER A 10 -7.52 7.43 -4.79
C SER A 10 -6.41 7.97 -5.70
N ARG A 11 -5.12 7.71 -5.37
CA ARG A 11 -3.97 8.27 -6.11
C ARG A 11 -2.72 7.40 -6.04
N GLY A 12 -1.71 7.77 -6.83
CA GLY A 12 -0.37 7.19 -6.81
C GLY A 12 -0.35 5.67 -6.96
N ILE A 13 0.47 5.01 -6.14
CA ILE A 13 0.64 3.55 -6.16
C ILE A 13 -0.68 2.82 -5.84
N GLY A 14 -1.47 3.30 -4.88
CA GLY A 14 -2.76 2.69 -4.54
C GLY A 14 -3.72 2.68 -5.72
N ARG A 15 -3.85 3.81 -6.44
CA ARG A 15 -4.65 3.90 -7.68
C ARG A 15 -4.16 2.91 -8.73
N ALA A 16 -2.85 2.86 -8.99
CA ALA A 16 -2.27 1.95 -9.98
C ALA A 16 -2.54 0.47 -9.61
N CYS A 17 -2.43 0.12 -8.33
CA CYS A 17 -2.79 -1.21 -7.82
C CYS A 17 -4.26 -1.52 -8.05
N ALA A 18 -5.18 -0.59 -7.74
CA ALA A 18 -6.61 -0.78 -7.94
C ALA A 18 -6.95 -1.05 -9.42
N ILE A 19 -6.41 -0.25 -10.34
CA ILE A 19 -6.61 -0.42 -11.78
C ILE A 19 -6.04 -1.75 -12.28
N THR A 20 -4.81 -2.08 -11.86
CA THR A 20 -4.14 -3.31 -12.29
C THR A 20 -4.86 -4.56 -11.77
N LEU A 21 -5.34 -4.56 -10.52
CA LEU A 21 -6.12 -5.67 -9.98
C LEU A 21 -7.49 -5.77 -10.66
N ALA A 22 -8.15 -4.66 -10.97
CA ALA A 22 -9.39 -4.69 -11.75
C ALA A 22 -9.19 -5.32 -13.14
N ALA A 23 -8.08 -5.00 -13.82
CA ALA A 23 -7.72 -5.61 -15.10
C ALA A 23 -7.49 -7.13 -14.98
N GLN A 24 -7.11 -7.62 -13.80
CA GLN A 24 -7.02 -9.04 -13.45
C GLN A 24 -8.35 -9.66 -12.96
N ARG A 25 -9.48 -9.00 -13.22
CA ARG A 25 -10.85 -9.48 -12.91
C ARG A 25 -11.18 -9.54 -11.42
N PHE A 26 -10.48 -8.77 -10.58
CA PHE A 26 -10.93 -8.54 -9.21
C PHE A 26 -12.09 -7.53 -9.19
N ALA A 27 -13.06 -7.75 -8.30
CA ALA A 27 -13.85 -6.65 -7.73
C ALA A 27 -12.91 -5.80 -6.89
N VAL A 28 -12.91 -4.48 -7.05
CA VAL A 28 -11.99 -3.62 -6.31
C VAL A 28 -12.72 -2.66 -5.40
N VAL A 29 -12.45 -2.76 -4.10
CA VAL A 29 -12.85 -1.75 -3.12
C VAL A 29 -11.76 -0.68 -3.06
N VAL A 30 -12.08 0.50 -3.58
CA VAL A 30 -11.24 1.70 -3.64
C VAL A 30 -11.42 2.46 -2.32
N ASN A 31 -10.54 2.22 -1.35
CA ASN A 31 -10.58 2.97 -0.10
C ASN A 31 -9.88 4.32 -0.22
N TYR A 32 -10.50 5.34 0.38
CA TYR A 32 -9.97 6.70 0.51
C TYR A 32 -10.30 7.29 1.90
N ALA A 33 -9.57 8.31 2.32
CA ALA A 33 -9.85 9.04 3.57
C ALA A 33 -10.59 10.36 3.31
N GLY A 34 -10.01 11.26 2.50
CA GLY A 34 -10.58 12.58 2.18
C GLY A 34 -10.75 12.91 0.69
N SER A 35 -10.15 12.12 -0.22
CA SER A 35 -10.15 12.36 -1.68
C SER A 35 -11.30 11.63 -2.38
N ALA A 36 -12.53 12.07 -2.14
CA ALA A 36 -13.74 11.41 -2.65
C ALA A 36 -13.83 11.46 -4.19
N ASP A 37 -13.53 12.62 -4.78
CA ASP A 37 -13.65 12.83 -6.24
C ASP A 37 -12.65 11.99 -7.01
N GLU A 38 -11.39 11.93 -6.55
CA GLU A 38 -10.36 11.09 -7.16
C GLU A 38 -10.67 9.60 -6.97
N ALA A 39 -11.18 9.19 -5.81
CA ALA A 39 -11.64 7.81 -5.61
C ALA A 39 -12.79 7.45 -6.55
N ALA A 40 -13.76 8.35 -6.73
CA ALA A 40 -14.87 8.16 -7.66
C ALA A 40 -14.38 8.11 -9.12
N GLN A 41 -13.34 8.86 -9.48
CA GLN A 41 -12.72 8.76 -10.80
C GLN A 41 -12.09 7.38 -11.03
N VAL A 42 -11.39 6.83 -10.04
CA VAL A 42 -10.83 5.47 -10.14
C VAL A 42 -11.93 4.42 -10.32
N VAL A 43 -13.05 4.53 -9.60
CA VAL A 43 -14.21 3.65 -9.79
C VAL A 43 -14.74 3.75 -11.22
N ARG A 44 -15.00 4.97 -11.73
CA ARG A 44 -15.50 5.18 -13.10
C ARG A 44 -14.57 4.60 -14.15
N GLU A 45 -13.26 4.76 -13.98
CA GLU A 45 -12.26 4.20 -14.89
C GLU A 45 -12.28 2.67 -14.91
N ILE A 46 -12.36 2.04 -13.73
CA ILE A 46 -12.47 0.58 -13.61
C ILE A 46 -13.77 0.09 -14.28
N GLU A 47 -14.90 0.75 -14.01
CA GLU A 47 -16.20 0.38 -14.58
C GLU A 47 -16.26 0.59 -16.10
N SER A 48 -15.66 1.67 -16.60
CA SER A 48 -15.57 1.95 -18.05
C SER A 48 -14.74 0.90 -18.80
N ALA A 49 -13.79 0.26 -18.11
CA ALA A 49 -13.01 -0.86 -18.62
C ALA A 49 -13.72 -2.23 -18.44
N GLY A 50 -14.98 -2.23 -17.97
CA GLY A 50 -15.78 -3.45 -17.75
C GLY A 50 -15.45 -4.19 -16.45
N GLY A 51 -14.72 -3.56 -15.53
CA GLY A 51 -14.47 -4.06 -14.18
C GLY A 51 -15.61 -3.74 -13.21
N LYS A 52 -15.44 -4.13 -11.95
CA LYS A 52 -16.36 -3.79 -10.85
C LYS A 52 -15.59 -3.13 -9.73
N ALA A 53 -16.06 -1.98 -9.27
CA ALA A 53 -15.43 -1.27 -8.17
C ALA A 53 -16.44 -0.64 -7.22
N LEU A 54 -16.00 -0.40 -5.99
CA LEU A 54 -16.77 0.30 -4.96
C LEU A 54 -15.84 1.27 -4.24
N ALA A 55 -16.19 2.55 -4.19
CA ALA A 55 -15.47 3.50 -3.34
C ALA A 55 -15.98 3.42 -1.89
N VAL A 56 -15.07 3.32 -0.93
CA VAL A 56 -15.43 3.30 0.50
C VAL A 56 -14.55 4.25 1.30
N GLN A 57 -15.18 5.24 1.93
CA GLN A 57 -14.48 6.17 2.80
C GLN A 57 -14.14 5.50 4.13
N ALA A 58 -12.85 5.43 4.46
CA ALA A 58 -12.38 5.05 5.78
C ALA A 58 -10.97 5.58 6.02
N ASP A 59 -10.79 6.32 7.13
CA ASP A 59 -9.47 6.61 7.65
C ASP A 59 -8.89 5.35 8.30
N VAL A 60 -7.76 4.88 7.78
CA VAL A 60 -7.09 3.68 8.27
C VAL A 60 -6.64 3.80 9.72
N ALA A 61 -6.37 5.02 10.23
CA ALA A 61 -6.01 5.25 11.62
C ALA A 61 -7.15 4.87 12.60
N SER A 62 -8.40 4.88 12.13
CA SER A 62 -9.59 4.49 12.91
C SER A 62 -9.93 3.01 12.72
N ALA A 63 -9.76 2.22 13.79
CA ALA A 63 -10.09 0.80 13.78
C ALA A 63 -11.56 0.52 13.40
N THR A 64 -12.49 1.38 13.82
CA THR A 64 -13.92 1.22 13.50
C THR A 64 -14.20 1.57 12.04
N ALA A 65 -13.50 2.55 11.46
CA ALA A 65 -13.61 2.86 10.04
C ALA A 65 -13.05 1.74 9.17
N VAL A 66 -11.92 1.13 9.56
CA VAL A 66 -11.37 -0.04 8.86
C VAL A 66 -12.32 -1.24 8.96
N ALA A 67 -12.95 -1.49 10.11
CA ALA A 67 -13.96 -2.55 10.20
C ALA A 67 -15.11 -2.32 9.21
N ARG A 68 -15.65 -1.09 9.13
CA ARG A 68 -16.69 -0.71 8.16
C ARG A 68 -16.23 -0.84 6.71
N LEU A 69 -14.96 -0.59 6.41
CA LEU A 69 -14.39 -0.82 5.09
C LEU A 69 -14.50 -2.29 4.68
N PHE A 70 -14.17 -3.21 5.60
CA PHE A 70 -14.28 -4.65 5.36
C PHE A 70 -15.74 -5.10 5.28
N ASP A 71 -16.62 -4.56 6.14
CA ASP A 71 -18.07 -4.82 6.07
C ASP A 71 -18.63 -4.42 4.70
N GLY A 72 -18.25 -3.25 4.18
CA GLY A 72 -18.68 -2.77 2.86
C GLY A 72 -18.18 -3.66 1.72
N ALA A 73 -16.97 -4.20 1.82
CA ALA A 73 -16.42 -5.14 0.85
C ALA A 73 -17.20 -6.46 0.82
N GLU A 74 -17.47 -7.04 2.00
CA GLU A 74 -18.24 -8.28 2.14
C GLU A 74 -19.69 -8.10 1.67
N ALA A 75 -20.34 -6.99 2.03
CA ALA A 75 -21.71 -6.71 1.61
C ALA A 75 -21.84 -6.56 0.08
N ALA A 76 -20.84 -5.97 -0.58
CA ALA A 76 -20.87 -5.73 -2.02
C ALA A 76 -20.44 -6.94 -2.86
N PHE A 77 -19.48 -7.72 -2.39
CA PHE A 77 -18.80 -8.73 -3.20
C PHE A 77 -18.68 -10.12 -2.54
N ASP A 78 -19.40 -10.35 -1.44
CA ASP A 78 -19.55 -11.64 -0.75
C ASP A 78 -18.24 -12.22 -0.18
N GLY A 79 -17.20 -11.42 -0.02
CA GLY A 79 -15.96 -11.82 0.63
C GLY A 79 -14.73 -11.10 0.11
N ILE A 80 -13.57 -11.45 0.66
CA ILE A 80 -12.31 -10.75 0.44
C ILE A 80 -11.21 -11.77 0.17
N ASP A 81 -10.47 -11.58 -0.93
CA ASP A 81 -9.41 -12.49 -1.37
C ASP A 81 -8.02 -11.82 -1.32
N VAL A 82 -7.97 -10.51 -1.51
CA VAL A 82 -6.72 -9.73 -1.53
C VAL A 82 -6.91 -8.43 -0.75
N VAL A 83 -5.92 -8.07 0.07
CA VAL A 83 -5.86 -6.76 0.72
C VAL A 83 -4.50 -6.13 0.45
N VAL A 84 -4.52 -4.91 -0.09
CA VAL A 84 -3.34 -4.08 -0.33
C VAL A 84 -3.37 -2.88 0.62
N SER A 85 -2.44 -2.86 1.58
CA SER A 85 -2.28 -1.77 2.55
C SER A 85 -1.31 -0.71 2.00
N SER A 86 -1.82 0.21 1.18
CA SER A 86 -1.04 1.25 0.48
C SER A 86 -1.22 2.66 1.07
N ALA A 87 -2.25 2.88 1.89
CA ALA A 87 -2.43 4.17 2.58
C ALA A 87 -1.19 4.53 3.42
N GLY A 88 -0.76 5.79 3.29
CA GLY A 88 0.38 6.30 4.04
C GLY A 88 0.64 7.78 3.76
N VAL A 89 1.39 8.38 4.67
CA VAL A 89 1.89 9.75 4.58
C VAL A 89 3.40 9.74 4.80
N MET A 90 4.09 10.77 4.34
CA MET A 90 5.52 10.90 4.47
C MET A 90 5.86 12.27 5.01
N THR A 91 6.72 12.26 6.01
CA THR A 91 7.31 13.46 6.60
C THR A 91 8.80 13.25 6.68
N THR A 92 9.52 14.23 6.18
CA THR A 92 10.98 14.24 6.16
C THR A 92 11.48 15.41 6.96
N GLY A 93 12.40 15.16 7.89
CA GLY A 93 13.03 16.17 8.72
C GLY A 93 13.99 15.54 9.73
N PRO A 94 15.05 16.24 10.16
CA PRO A 94 15.90 15.80 11.27
C PRO A 94 15.06 15.42 12.48
N ILE A 95 15.48 14.40 13.24
CA ILE A 95 14.72 13.91 14.41
C ILE A 95 14.43 15.04 15.41
N ALA A 96 15.36 15.98 15.58
CA ALA A 96 15.21 17.12 16.48
C ALA A 96 14.15 18.16 16.04
N GLU A 97 13.68 18.10 14.79
CA GLU A 97 12.75 19.07 14.21
C GLU A 97 11.34 18.51 13.98
N VAL A 98 11.14 17.21 14.22
CA VAL A 98 9.82 16.58 14.10
C VAL A 98 9.01 16.88 15.35
N GLY A 99 7.95 17.68 15.21
CA GLY A 99 7.02 17.99 16.29
C GLY A 99 6.05 16.84 16.60
N ASP A 100 5.47 16.88 17.80
CA ASP A 100 4.60 15.81 18.33
C ASP A 100 3.35 15.58 17.47
N ASP A 101 2.67 16.64 17.01
CA ASP A 101 1.48 16.52 16.15
C ASP A 101 1.79 15.75 14.86
N GLU A 102 2.97 16.00 14.29
CA GLU A 102 3.40 15.36 13.07
C GLU A 102 3.84 13.91 13.32
N PHE A 103 4.51 13.67 14.45
CA PHE A 103 4.82 12.32 14.93
C PHE A 103 3.54 11.48 15.07
N ASP A 104 2.55 11.99 15.80
CA ASP A 104 1.27 11.32 16.05
C ASP A 104 0.51 11.05 14.76
N ARG A 105 0.52 12.00 13.82
CA ARG A 105 -0.11 11.85 12.50
C ARG A 105 0.54 10.71 11.70
N VAL A 106 1.87 10.69 11.59
CA VAL A 106 2.58 9.65 10.82
C VAL A 106 2.44 8.29 11.48
N ILE A 107 2.56 8.20 12.81
CA ILE A 107 2.38 6.95 13.55
C ILE A 107 0.93 6.46 13.46
N GLY A 108 -0.04 7.35 13.60
CA GLY A 108 -1.46 7.06 13.49
C GLY A 108 -1.83 6.46 12.14
N ILE A 109 -1.33 7.03 11.05
CA ILE A 109 -1.65 6.58 9.70
C ILE A 109 -0.78 5.37 9.29
N ASN A 110 0.55 5.51 9.33
CA ASN A 110 1.45 4.53 8.73
C ASN A 110 1.64 3.27 9.58
N LEU A 111 1.61 3.40 10.91
CA LEU A 111 1.81 2.26 11.81
C LEU A 111 0.46 1.72 12.30
N ARG A 112 -0.29 2.52 13.07
CA ARG A 112 -1.59 2.10 13.61
C ARG A 112 -2.56 1.77 12.48
N GLY A 113 -2.60 2.58 11.43
CA GLY A 113 -3.46 2.33 10.29
C GLY A 113 -3.14 1.04 9.54
N THR A 114 -1.86 0.81 9.22
CA THR A 114 -1.43 -0.47 8.64
C THR A 114 -1.79 -1.65 9.54
N PHE A 115 -1.55 -1.52 10.85
CA PHE A 115 -1.89 -2.58 11.81
C PHE A 115 -3.40 -2.87 11.85
N ASN A 116 -4.26 -1.83 11.82
CA ASN A 116 -5.71 -2.01 11.77
C ASN A 116 -6.12 -2.80 10.52
N VAL A 117 -5.58 -2.44 9.35
CA VAL A 117 -5.85 -3.13 8.07
C VAL A 117 -5.40 -4.58 8.16
N PHE A 118 -4.16 -4.82 8.61
CA PHE A 118 -3.58 -6.17 8.73
C PHE A 118 -4.40 -7.04 9.68
N ARG A 119 -4.86 -6.48 10.81
CA ARG A 119 -5.70 -7.18 11.79
C ARG A 119 -7.04 -7.61 11.18
N GLU A 120 -7.71 -6.72 10.46
CA GLU A 120 -8.97 -7.08 9.79
C GLU A 120 -8.74 -8.08 8.65
N THR A 121 -7.63 -7.97 7.91
CA THR A 121 -7.24 -9.00 6.93
C THR A 121 -7.06 -10.36 7.58
N ALA A 122 -6.29 -10.45 8.67
CA ALA A 122 -6.03 -11.70 9.39
C ALA A 122 -7.34 -12.38 9.86
N ARG A 123 -8.35 -11.59 10.23
CA ARG A 123 -9.66 -12.07 10.69
C ARG A 123 -10.57 -12.50 9.56
N ARG A 124 -10.57 -11.80 8.42
CA ARG A 124 -11.70 -11.83 7.47
C ARG A 124 -11.35 -12.27 6.05
N VAL A 125 -10.07 -12.17 5.64
CA VAL A 125 -9.69 -12.65 4.30
C VAL A 125 -9.96 -14.15 4.22
N ARG A 126 -10.44 -14.63 3.07
CA ARG A 126 -10.66 -16.05 2.82
C ARG A 126 -9.35 -16.83 2.86
N ASP A 127 -9.44 -18.12 3.12
CA ASP A 127 -8.31 -19.03 3.01
C ASP A 127 -7.70 -18.96 1.60
N ASN A 128 -6.39 -19.13 1.51
CA ASN A 128 -5.58 -18.89 0.30
C ASN A 128 -5.54 -17.43 -0.19
N GLY A 129 -6.03 -16.49 0.63
CA GLY A 129 -6.01 -15.05 0.38
C GLY A 129 -4.62 -14.43 0.44
N ARG A 130 -4.53 -13.11 0.16
CA ARG A 130 -3.26 -12.38 0.05
C ARG A 130 -3.30 -11.08 0.84
N LEU A 131 -2.29 -10.84 1.66
CA LEU A 131 -2.04 -9.57 2.33
C LEU A 131 -0.75 -8.96 1.80
N ILE A 132 -0.83 -7.76 1.24
CA ILE A 132 0.30 -7.06 0.65
C ILE A 132 0.42 -5.67 1.28
N GLY A 133 1.46 -5.45 2.08
CA GLY A 133 1.78 -4.15 2.65
C GLY A 133 2.72 -3.33 1.76
N LEU A 134 2.75 -2.01 1.96
CA LEU A 134 3.74 -1.14 1.34
C LEU A 134 4.77 -0.68 2.40
N SER A 135 6.00 -1.16 2.25
CA SER A 135 7.21 -0.68 2.94
C SER A 135 7.88 0.42 2.10
N SER A 136 9.18 0.64 2.24
CA SER A 136 9.96 1.55 1.43
C SER A 136 11.43 1.15 1.35
N THR A 137 12.05 1.39 0.19
CA THR A 137 13.50 1.23 0.01
C THR A 137 14.31 2.23 0.84
N THR A 138 13.70 3.30 1.37
CA THR A 138 14.38 4.26 2.25
C THR A 138 15.00 3.63 3.50
N LEU A 139 14.51 2.46 3.93
CA LEU A 139 15.10 1.65 5.00
C LEU A 139 16.51 1.13 4.67
N ALA A 140 16.81 0.88 3.40
CA ALA A 140 18.13 0.48 2.96
C ALA A 140 19.05 1.69 2.73
N LEU A 141 18.48 2.81 2.28
CA LEU A 141 19.23 4.03 1.97
C LEU A 141 19.64 4.84 3.21
N ASN A 142 18.86 4.76 4.29
CA ASN A 142 19.15 5.42 5.57
C ASN A 142 19.50 6.92 5.45
N ALA A 143 18.82 7.61 4.52
CA ALA A 143 19.07 9.02 4.27
C ALA A 143 18.68 9.88 5.50
N PRO A 144 19.48 10.91 5.84
CA PRO A 144 19.11 11.88 6.86
C PRO A 144 17.71 12.46 6.62
N GLY A 145 16.96 12.67 7.70
CA GLY A 145 15.60 13.19 7.65
C GLY A 145 14.50 12.14 7.51
N TYR A 146 14.82 10.86 7.27
CA TYR A 146 13.81 9.80 7.10
C TYR A 146 13.51 9.00 8.37
N GLY A 147 14.06 9.39 9.54
CA GLY A 147 14.00 8.60 10.78
C GLY A 147 12.59 8.15 11.17
N LEU A 148 11.65 9.09 11.30
CA LEU A 148 10.26 8.79 11.67
C LEU A 148 9.56 7.92 10.61
N TYR A 149 9.66 8.30 9.33
CA TYR A 149 9.04 7.54 8.24
C TYR A 149 9.59 6.11 8.16
N ASN A 150 10.92 5.96 8.23
CA ASN A 150 11.60 4.67 8.26
C ASN A 150 11.16 3.83 9.46
N ALA A 151 11.02 4.41 10.66
CA ALA A 151 10.52 3.69 11.82
C ALA A 151 9.15 3.04 11.54
N THR A 152 8.24 3.78 10.89
CA THR A 152 6.92 3.23 10.53
C THR A 152 6.99 2.12 9.48
N LYS A 153 7.83 2.25 8.45
CA LYS A 153 7.98 1.22 7.42
C LYS A 153 8.73 -0.01 7.91
N GLY A 154 9.70 0.16 8.81
CA GLY A 154 10.39 -0.95 9.48
C GLY A 154 9.42 -1.79 10.31
N ALA A 155 8.47 -1.15 10.98
CA ALA A 155 7.40 -1.85 11.69
C ALA A 155 6.50 -2.67 10.75
N VAL A 156 6.15 -2.15 9.57
CA VAL A 156 5.41 -2.92 8.54
C VAL A 156 6.16 -4.20 8.16
N GLU A 157 7.45 -4.11 7.86
CA GLU A 157 8.24 -5.31 7.51
C GLU A 157 8.33 -6.31 8.66
N SER A 158 8.42 -5.83 9.90
CA SER A 158 8.41 -6.70 11.09
C SER A 158 7.10 -7.47 11.19
N ILE A 159 5.96 -6.76 11.09
CA ILE A 159 4.63 -7.38 11.18
C ILE A 159 4.44 -8.39 10.05
N VAL A 160 4.84 -8.08 8.82
CA VAL A 160 4.73 -9.00 7.66
C VAL A 160 5.40 -10.35 7.93
N ARG A 161 6.61 -10.35 8.50
CA ARG A 161 7.36 -11.60 8.77
C ARG A 161 6.68 -12.47 9.83
N VAL A 162 6.00 -11.87 10.80
CA VAL A 162 5.26 -12.58 11.85
C VAL A 162 3.92 -13.07 11.33
N ALA A 163 3.12 -12.18 10.73
CA ALA A 163 1.80 -12.50 10.21
C ALA A 163 1.82 -13.59 9.13
N ALA A 164 2.90 -13.66 8.33
CA ALA A 164 3.10 -14.75 7.37
C ALA A 164 3.11 -16.14 8.02
N LYS A 165 3.63 -16.26 9.25
CA LYS A 165 3.68 -17.51 10.02
C LYS A 165 2.34 -17.79 10.68
N GLU A 166 1.71 -16.76 11.24
CA GLU A 166 0.40 -16.88 11.90
C GLU A 166 -0.70 -17.30 10.93
N LEU A 167 -0.67 -16.79 9.70
CA LEU A 167 -1.71 -17.01 8.70
C LEU A 167 -1.40 -18.13 7.69
N GLY A 168 -0.18 -18.68 7.73
CA GLY A 168 0.27 -19.71 6.80
C GLY A 168 -0.58 -20.99 6.85
N GLY A 169 -1.11 -21.36 8.01
CA GLY A 169 -2.02 -22.50 8.17
C GLY A 169 -3.34 -22.37 7.40
N ARG A 170 -3.73 -21.14 7.04
CA ARG A 170 -4.91 -20.83 6.21
C ARG A 170 -4.56 -20.67 4.73
N GLY A 171 -3.32 -20.96 4.35
CA GLY A 171 -2.80 -20.72 2.99
C GLY A 171 -2.66 -19.24 2.61
N ILE A 172 -2.83 -18.31 3.57
CA ILE A 172 -2.75 -16.88 3.31
C ILE A 172 -1.28 -16.48 3.22
N THR A 173 -0.88 -15.83 2.12
CA THR A 173 0.46 -15.24 2.03
C THR A 173 0.45 -13.77 2.48
N VAL A 174 1.48 -13.38 3.22
CA VAL A 174 1.69 -12.03 3.72
C VAL A 174 3.03 -11.53 3.24
N ASN A 175 3.05 -10.46 2.46
CA ASN A 175 4.27 -9.88 1.90
C ASN A 175 4.24 -8.35 1.97
N ALA A 176 5.39 -7.72 1.75
CA ALA A 176 5.49 -6.29 1.52
C ALA A 176 6.15 -6.00 0.16
N VAL A 177 5.75 -4.90 -0.47
CA VAL A 177 6.52 -4.29 -1.55
C VAL A 177 7.19 -3.03 -0.99
N ALA A 178 8.48 -2.84 -1.29
CA ALA A 178 9.28 -1.71 -0.85
C ALA A 178 9.73 -0.89 -2.08
N PRO A 179 8.92 0.08 -2.52
CA PRO A 179 9.24 0.91 -3.67
C PRO A 179 10.51 1.74 -3.47
N GLY A 180 11.21 2.04 -4.56
CA GLY A 180 12.17 3.15 -4.63
C GLY A 180 11.45 4.51 -4.72
N PRO A 181 12.16 5.56 -5.16
CA PRO A 181 11.53 6.82 -5.57
C PRO A 181 10.53 6.59 -6.70
N VAL A 182 9.25 6.94 -6.49
CA VAL A 182 8.17 6.78 -7.47
C VAL A 182 7.49 8.11 -7.70
N GLU A 183 7.24 8.45 -8.97
CA GLU A 183 6.55 9.66 -9.41
C GLU A 183 5.10 9.70 -8.91
N THR A 184 4.92 10.23 -7.69
CA THR A 184 3.63 10.38 -7.01
C THR A 184 3.61 11.69 -6.25
N GLY A 185 2.43 12.27 -6.01
CA GLY A 185 2.31 13.45 -5.14
C GLY A 185 2.99 13.25 -3.78
N LEU A 186 2.76 12.10 -3.13
CA LEU A 186 3.42 11.75 -1.86
C LEU A 186 4.95 11.92 -1.91
N PHE A 187 5.58 11.55 -3.03
CA PHE A 187 7.02 11.67 -3.19
C PHE A 187 7.47 13.07 -3.63
N LEU A 188 6.78 13.68 -4.59
CA LEU A 188 7.17 14.93 -5.23
C LEU A 188 6.90 16.15 -4.34
N ASP A 189 5.88 16.10 -3.50
CA ASP A 189 5.50 17.20 -2.61
C ASP A 189 6.68 17.59 -1.70
N GLY A 190 7.03 18.88 -1.70
CA GLY A 190 8.11 19.44 -0.90
C GLY A 190 9.53 19.21 -1.43
N LYS A 191 9.71 18.65 -2.65
CA LYS A 191 11.04 18.46 -3.27
C LYS A 191 11.32 19.50 -4.34
N SER A 192 12.57 19.94 -4.41
CA SER A 192 13.07 20.74 -5.53
C SER A 192 13.23 19.88 -6.78
N GLU A 193 13.19 20.50 -7.96
CA GLU A 193 13.50 19.82 -9.23
C GLU A 193 14.89 19.18 -9.18
N ALA A 194 15.87 19.86 -8.59
CA ALA A 194 17.22 19.34 -8.41
C ALA A 194 17.26 18.07 -7.54
N ASP A 195 16.46 18.01 -6.47
CA ASP A 195 16.34 16.80 -5.65
C ASP A 195 15.69 15.65 -6.41
N VAL A 196 14.64 15.95 -7.19
CA VAL A 196 13.96 14.96 -8.02
C VAL A 196 14.92 14.37 -9.05
N GLN A 197 15.66 15.22 -9.79
CA GLN A 197 16.65 14.77 -10.77
C GLN A 197 17.77 13.96 -10.12
N ARG A 198 18.27 14.40 -8.95
CA ARG A 198 19.28 13.67 -8.19
C ARG A 198 18.78 12.28 -7.81
N MET A 199 17.56 12.16 -7.29
CA MET A 199 16.98 10.86 -6.90
C MET A 199 16.70 9.96 -8.11
N ALA A 200 16.22 10.51 -9.23
CA ALA A 200 16.08 9.79 -10.49
C ALA A 200 17.43 9.23 -10.98
N GLY A 201 18.51 9.98 -10.77
CA GLY A 201 19.87 9.58 -11.12
C GLY A 201 20.49 8.48 -10.23
N MET A 202 19.90 8.17 -9.06
CA MET A 202 20.45 7.16 -8.15
C MET A 202 20.27 5.73 -8.66
N ALA A 203 19.14 5.44 -9.32
CA ALA A 203 18.90 4.12 -9.90
C ALA A 203 19.70 3.94 -11.22
N PRO A 204 20.21 2.73 -11.51
CA PRO A 204 20.83 2.39 -12.80
C PRO A 204 20.02 2.79 -14.04
N GLN A 205 18.68 2.72 -14.00
CA GLN A 205 17.82 3.08 -15.13
C GLN A 205 17.59 4.59 -15.27
N LYS A 206 18.17 5.43 -14.40
CA LYS A 206 18.19 6.91 -14.48
C LYS A 206 16.81 7.55 -14.63
N ARG A 207 15.82 7.00 -13.93
CA ARG A 207 14.46 7.55 -13.84
C ARG A 207 13.86 7.27 -12.47
N LEU A 208 12.84 8.04 -12.12
CA LEU A 208 11.91 7.61 -11.07
C LEU A 208 11.14 6.37 -11.53
N GLY A 209 10.76 5.53 -10.57
CA GLY A 209 9.72 4.53 -10.78
C GLY A 209 8.39 5.20 -11.14
N ARG A 210 7.55 4.50 -11.88
CA ARG A 210 6.14 4.87 -12.08
C ARG A 210 5.27 4.04 -11.15
N PRO A 211 4.08 4.52 -10.75
CA PRO A 211 3.13 3.73 -9.96
C PRO A 211 2.89 2.32 -10.52
N ASP A 212 2.84 2.19 -11.85
CA ASP A 212 2.62 0.92 -12.54
C ASP A 212 3.78 -0.08 -12.38
N ASP A 213 5.02 0.39 -12.23
CA ASP A 213 6.18 -0.48 -11.95
C ASP A 213 5.97 -1.22 -10.61
N ILE A 214 5.27 -0.59 -9.66
CA ILE A 214 4.97 -1.15 -8.34
C ILE A 214 3.70 -2.00 -8.40
N ALA A 215 2.66 -1.52 -9.10
CA ALA A 215 1.40 -2.23 -9.24
C ALA A 215 1.58 -3.61 -9.90
N GLY A 216 2.50 -3.75 -10.85
CA GLY A 216 2.84 -5.04 -11.46
C GLY A 216 3.37 -6.06 -10.45
N VAL A 217 4.24 -5.64 -9.51
CA VAL A 217 4.76 -6.49 -8.44
C VAL A 217 3.65 -6.87 -7.46
N VAL A 218 2.81 -5.91 -7.07
CA VAL A 218 1.65 -6.17 -6.19
C VAL A 218 0.72 -7.19 -6.84
N ALA A 219 0.44 -7.04 -8.14
CA ALA A 219 -0.45 -7.93 -8.86
C ALA A 219 0.12 -9.36 -8.98
N PHE A 220 1.45 -9.51 -9.17
CA PHE A 220 2.12 -10.80 -9.07
C PHE A 220 1.95 -11.42 -7.67
N LEU A 221 2.16 -10.67 -6.58
CA LEU A 221 1.99 -11.18 -5.22
C LEU A 221 0.52 -11.56 -4.91
N ALA A 222 -0.44 -10.89 -5.55
CA ALA A 222 -1.87 -11.19 -5.45
C ALA A 222 -2.29 -12.45 -6.23
N SER A 223 -1.44 -12.94 -7.13
CA SER A 223 -1.77 -13.99 -8.09
C SER A 223 -1.36 -15.39 -7.62
N PRO A 224 -1.97 -16.46 -8.18
CA PRO A 224 -1.59 -17.84 -7.85
C PRO A 224 -0.11 -18.16 -8.08
N GLN A 225 0.54 -17.49 -9.03
CA GLN A 225 1.96 -17.68 -9.35
C GLN A 225 2.89 -17.36 -8.16
N ALA A 226 2.46 -16.48 -7.25
CA ALA A 226 3.21 -16.14 -6.05
C ALA A 226 2.80 -16.96 -4.81
N ALA A 227 2.12 -18.11 -4.97
CA ALA A 227 1.66 -18.92 -3.83
C ALA A 227 2.77 -19.37 -2.86
N TRP A 228 4.03 -19.45 -3.34
CA TRP A 228 5.19 -19.78 -2.51
C TRP A 228 6.02 -18.58 -2.04
N VAL A 229 5.59 -17.36 -2.40
CA VAL A 229 6.21 -16.12 -1.92
C VAL A 229 5.45 -15.71 -0.66
N ASN A 230 6.04 -15.93 0.51
CA ASN A 230 5.42 -15.62 1.80
C ASN A 230 6.45 -15.07 2.80
N GLY A 231 6.09 -14.04 3.56
CA GLY A 231 6.95 -13.36 4.53
C GLY A 231 8.03 -12.49 3.90
N GLN A 232 7.91 -12.16 2.61
CA GLN A 232 8.96 -11.48 1.85
C GLN A 232 8.73 -9.96 1.79
N VAL A 233 9.84 -9.22 1.71
CA VAL A 233 9.86 -7.80 1.37
C VAL A 233 10.50 -7.67 0.00
N VAL A 234 9.70 -7.40 -1.02
CA VAL A 234 10.18 -7.28 -2.41
C VAL A 234 10.53 -5.81 -2.69
N ARG A 235 11.82 -5.53 -2.91
CA ARG A 235 12.27 -4.19 -3.29
C ARG A 235 12.08 -3.96 -4.79
N ALA A 236 11.19 -3.04 -5.15
CA ALA A 236 10.92 -2.62 -6.51
C ALA A 236 11.46 -1.19 -6.70
N ASN A 237 12.76 -1.09 -6.93
CA ASN A 237 13.50 0.15 -6.69
C ASN A 237 14.55 0.50 -7.77
N GLY A 238 14.51 -0.18 -8.92
CA GLY A 238 15.47 0.02 -10.00
C GLY A 238 16.88 -0.50 -9.71
N GLY A 239 17.12 -1.19 -8.58
CA GLY A 239 18.46 -1.61 -8.18
C GLY A 239 19.26 -0.51 -7.48
N ILE A 240 18.57 0.47 -6.89
CA ILE A 240 19.20 1.53 -6.08
C ILE A 240 19.78 1.02 -4.75
N ALA A 241 19.23 -0.08 -4.20
CA ALA A 241 19.60 -0.66 -2.89
C ALA A 241 19.28 -2.15 -2.81
#